data_AF-A0A382RGX0-F1
#
_entry.id   AF-A0A382RGX0-F1
#
_cell.length_a   1.000
_cell.length_b   1.000
_cell.length_c   1.000
_cell.angle_alpha   90.00
_cell.angle_beta   90.00
_cell.angle_gamma   90.00
#
_symmetry.space_group_name_H-M   'P 1'
#
loop_
_entity.id
_entity.type
_entity.pdbx_description
1 polymer ?
#
loop_
_entity_poly.entity_id
_entity_poly.type
_entity_poly.pdbx_seq_one_letter_code
_entity_poly.pdbx_strand_id
1 'polypeptide(L)'
;MKTLPLHWKILIALVLAFATGLATNFAVEGVADKPTWFQNLHYGTKFVGTLFLNALKMVVVPLVTTSIICGIVNVGGERDFGRLGVKTLGFYAASGLFAVVTGLLCVNLFQPGEVSPELQEKMFSQVSEANEGKISGAIQNASDGFKGVLEIFLRMIPVNLVKAAAEGQLLGLIFFSLLFGFFVSKLPQKQRETQVRFWESFNSAILGITKFIIGFAPIGVFGLVTPTLMTTGTELFVVMGKFAATVLLGLAVHAFIVLPLFLKLVAKENPWDHFRAMAPALLTAFSTASSSATLPLTMD
;
A
#
# COMPACT_ATOMS: atom_id res chain seq x y z
N MET A 1 8.15 -19.76 -26.49
CA MET A 1 8.70 -19.93 -25.13
C MET A 1 7.74 -19.27 -24.14
N LYS A 2 7.15 -20.00 -23.19
CA LYS A 2 6.22 -19.41 -22.21
C LYS A 2 7.02 -18.45 -21.32
N THR A 3 6.67 -17.16 -21.35
CA THR A 3 7.31 -16.16 -20.48
C THR A 3 6.86 -16.41 -19.04
N LEU A 4 7.79 -16.31 -18.09
CA LEU A 4 7.48 -16.48 -16.66
C LEU A 4 6.43 -15.44 -16.21
N PRO A 5 5.43 -15.82 -15.39
CA PRO A 5 4.48 -14.89 -14.80
C PRO A 5 5.17 -13.78 -13.98
N LEU A 6 4.56 -12.60 -13.91
CA LEU A 6 5.16 -11.44 -13.26
C LEU A 6 5.45 -11.66 -11.77
N HIS A 7 4.55 -12.31 -11.03
CA HIS A 7 4.77 -12.62 -9.60
C HIS A 7 6.03 -13.45 -9.37
N TRP A 8 6.30 -14.44 -10.25
CA TRP A 8 7.53 -15.23 -10.19
C TRP A 8 8.77 -14.38 -10.48
N LYS A 9 8.70 -13.44 -11.42
CA LYS A 9 9.81 -12.53 -11.69
C LYS A 9 10.10 -11.62 -10.50
N ILE A 10 9.05 -11.12 -9.83
CA ILE A 10 9.20 -10.29 -8.61
C ILE A 10 9.81 -11.13 -7.48
N LEU A 11 9.36 -12.36 -7.28
CA LEU A 11 9.90 -13.26 -6.26
C LEU A 11 11.37 -13.58 -6.54
N ILE A 12 11.73 -13.91 -7.77
CA ILE A 12 13.13 -14.15 -8.17
C ILE A 12 13.96 -12.90 -7.94
N ALA A 13 13.47 -11.72 -8.32
CA ALA A 13 14.17 -10.46 -8.08
C ALA A 13 14.37 -10.16 -6.59
N LEU A 14 13.39 -10.47 -5.75
CA LEU A 14 13.50 -10.33 -4.29
C LEU A 14 14.55 -11.29 -3.72
N VAL A 15 14.54 -12.55 -4.13
CA VAL A 15 15.55 -13.54 -3.72
C VAL A 15 16.95 -13.11 -4.18
N LEU A 16 17.08 -12.62 -5.42
CA LEU A 16 18.34 -12.10 -5.93
C LEU A 16 18.79 -10.87 -5.13
N ALA A 17 17.89 -9.93 -4.82
CA ALA A 17 18.21 -8.76 -4.00
C ALA A 17 18.70 -9.16 -2.60
N PHE A 18 18.09 -10.21 -2.03
CA PHE A 18 18.49 -10.76 -0.74
C PHE A 18 19.87 -11.41 -0.80
N ALA A 19 20.11 -12.24 -1.82
CA ALA A 19 21.40 -12.88 -2.05
C ALA A 19 22.52 -11.85 -2.31
N THR A 20 22.28 -10.87 -3.18
CA THR A 20 23.27 -9.82 -3.47
C THR A 20 23.50 -8.90 -2.29
N GLY A 21 22.44 -8.47 -1.60
CA GLY A 21 22.53 -7.65 -0.39
C GLY A 21 23.35 -8.31 0.70
N LEU A 22 23.04 -9.57 1.04
CA LEU A 22 23.80 -10.33 2.03
C LEU A 22 25.24 -10.58 1.61
N ALA A 23 25.48 -11.09 0.40
CA ALA A 23 26.82 -11.42 -0.06
C ALA A 23 27.75 -10.19 -0.05
N THR A 24 27.23 -9.03 -0.42
CA THR A 24 28.02 -7.78 -0.42
C THR A 24 28.18 -7.19 0.97
N ASN A 25 27.20 -7.38 1.87
CA ASN A 25 27.32 -7.01 3.28
C ASN A 25 28.44 -7.82 3.96
N PHE A 26 28.42 -9.16 3.83
CA PHE A 26 29.46 -10.05 4.35
C PHE A 26 30.85 -9.77 3.73
N ALA A 27 30.92 -9.47 2.43
CA ALA A 27 32.20 -9.22 1.75
C ALA A 27 32.91 -7.93 2.20
N VAL A 28 32.18 -6.99 2.81
CA VAL A 28 32.69 -5.67 3.23
C VAL A 28 32.53 -5.48 4.75
N GLU A 29 32.16 -6.54 5.47
CA GLU A 29 32.00 -6.51 6.93
C GLU A 29 33.35 -6.19 7.60
N GLY A 30 33.39 -5.15 8.45
CA GLY A 30 34.61 -4.71 9.13
C GLY A 30 35.59 -3.86 8.30
N VAL A 31 35.27 -3.54 7.04
CA VAL A 31 36.10 -2.67 6.19
C VAL A 31 35.74 -1.21 6.42
N ALA A 32 36.69 -0.38 6.88
CA ALA A 32 36.47 1.04 7.16
C ALA A 32 36.11 1.84 5.89
N ASP A 33 36.86 1.65 4.81
CA ASP A 33 36.61 2.28 3.51
C ASP A 33 36.03 1.27 2.52
N LYS A 34 34.72 1.39 2.26
CA LYS A 34 34.03 0.48 1.35
C LYS A 34 34.59 0.60 -0.07
N PRO A 35 34.90 -0.52 -0.74
CA PRO A 35 35.54 -0.51 -2.06
C PRO A 35 34.63 0.12 -3.13
N THR A 36 35.23 0.66 -4.20
CA THR A 36 34.52 1.37 -5.28
C THR A 36 33.42 0.53 -5.93
N TRP A 37 33.61 -0.79 -6.06
CA TRP A 37 32.58 -1.68 -6.60
C TRP A 37 31.32 -1.72 -5.74
N PHE A 38 31.46 -1.63 -4.41
CA PHE A 38 30.34 -1.61 -3.46
C PHE A 38 29.56 -0.31 -3.63
N GLN A 39 30.27 0.81 -3.68
CA GLN A 39 29.66 2.14 -3.83
C GLN A 39 28.91 2.26 -5.17
N ASN A 40 29.51 1.78 -6.26
CA ASN A 40 28.88 1.78 -7.58
C ASN A 40 27.64 0.90 -7.64
N LEU A 41 27.70 -0.31 -7.05
CA LEU A 41 26.55 -1.21 -6.97
C LEU A 41 25.43 -0.60 -6.12
N HIS A 42 25.76 -0.04 -4.95
CA HIS A 42 24.80 0.63 -4.08
C HIS A 42 24.15 1.83 -4.78
N TYR A 43 24.94 2.68 -5.44
CA TYR A 43 24.42 3.83 -6.19
C TYR A 43 23.53 3.41 -7.35
N GLY A 44 23.98 2.45 -8.17
CA GLY A 44 23.22 1.95 -9.33
C GLY A 44 21.91 1.30 -8.93
N THR A 45 21.91 0.43 -7.91
CA THR A 45 20.68 -0.18 -7.39
C THR A 45 19.75 0.88 -6.79
N LYS A 46 20.27 1.80 -5.96
CA LYS A 46 19.49 2.90 -5.36
C LYS A 46 18.86 3.80 -6.42
N PHE A 47 19.58 4.11 -7.49
CA PHE A 47 19.08 4.90 -8.62
C PHE A 47 17.87 4.20 -9.27
N VAL A 48 18.03 2.92 -9.61
CA VAL A 48 16.95 2.12 -10.21
C VAL A 48 15.74 2.02 -9.29
N GLY A 49 15.97 1.76 -8.00
CA GLY A 49 14.89 1.69 -7.01
C GLY A 49 14.15 3.01 -6.85
N THR A 50 14.89 4.12 -6.77
CA THR A 50 14.31 5.47 -6.66
C THR A 50 13.50 5.84 -7.90
N LEU A 51 14.01 5.53 -9.10
CA LEU A 51 13.29 5.74 -10.35
C LEU A 51 11.96 4.97 -10.36
N PHE A 52 11.98 3.71 -9.92
CA PHE A 52 10.78 2.89 -9.82
C PHE A 52 9.77 3.44 -8.79
N LEU A 53 10.23 3.86 -7.60
CA LEU A 53 9.35 4.52 -6.62
C LEU A 53 8.74 5.81 -7.14
N ASN A 54 9.52 6.62 -7.86
CA ASN A 54 9.02 7.87 -8.44
C ASN A 54 7.96 7.58 -9.51
N ALA A 55 8.16 6.56 -10.35
CA ALA A 55 7.16 6.11 -11.31
C ALA A 55 5.87 5.64 -10.63
N LEU A 56 5.96 4.86 -9.54
CA LEU A 56 4.78 4.47 -8.75
C LEU A 56 4.07 5.67 -8.14
N LYS A 57 4.80 6.59 -7.49
CA LYS A 57 4.23 7.80 -6.87
C LYS A 57 3.54 8.71 -7.89
N MET A 58 4.08 8.80 -9.11
CA MET A 58 3.53 9.59 -10.20
C MET A 58 2.10 9.16 -10.56
N VAL A 59 1.82 7.85 -10.57
CA VAL A 59 0.50 7.34 -10.95
C VAL A 59 -0.52 7.33 -9.81
N VAL A 60 -0.09 7.38 -8.55
CA VAL A 60 -0.98 7.25 -7.37
C VAL A 60 -2.09 8.31 -7.36
N VAL A 61 -1.73 9.59 -7.45
CA VAL A 61 -2.70 10.71 -7.38
C VAL A 61 -3.74 10.66 -8.51
N PRO A 62 -3.36 10.57 -9.81
CA PRO A 62 -4.34 10.49 -10.88
C PRO A 62 -5.15 9.19 -10.82
N LEU A 63 -4.54 8.05 -10.45
CA LEU A 63 -5.25 6.78 -10.37
C LEU A 63 -6.33 6.80 -9.28
N VAL A 64 -5.99 7.23 -8.05
CA VAL A 64 -6.96 7.31 -6.94
C VAL A 64 -8.12 8.25 -7.31
N THR A 65 -7.80 9.41 -7.86
CA THR A 65 -8.81 10.42 -8.24
C THR A 65 -9.76 9.87 -9.30
N THR A 66 -9.22 9.36 -10.41
CA THR A 66 -10.01 8.85 -11.54
C THR A 66 -10.80 7.60 -11.17
N SER A 67 -10.20 6.64 -10.45
CA SER A 67 -10.86 5.41 -10.03
C SER A 67 -12.04 5.67 -9.08
N ILE A 68 -11.90 6.59 -8.12
CA ILE A 68 -13.00 6.93 -7.19
C ILE A 68 -14.12 7.66 -7.91
N ILE A 69 -13.81 8.62 -8.79
CA ILE A 69 -14.83 9.32 -9.57
C ILE A 69 -15.61 8.33 -10.44
N CYS A 70 -14.92 7.44 -11.17
CA CYS A 70 -15.58 6.39 -11.96
C CYS A 70 -16.46 5.48 -11.10
N GLY A 71 -15.95 5.05 -9.94
CA GLY A 71 -16.68 4.19 -9.02
C GLY A 71 -17.99 4.82 -8.54
N ILE A 72 -17.99 6.11 -8.19
CA ILE A 72 -19.21 6.79 -7.71
C ILE A 72 -20.19 7.10 -8.85
N VAL A 73 -19.67 7.53 -9.99
CA VAL A 73 -20.51 7.91 -11.14
C VAL A 73 -21.31 6.72 -11.67
N ASN A 74 -20.73 5.52 -11.65
CA ASN A 74 -21.41 4.29 -12.08
C ASN A 74 -22.46 3.78 -11.07
N VAL A 75 -22.38 4.16 -9.80
CA VAL A 75 -23.31 3.73 -8.74
C VAL A 75 -24.43 4.77 -8.48
N GLY A 76 -24.19 6.04 -8.81
CA GLY A 76 -24.98 7.21 -8.38
C GLY A 76 -26.41 7.36 -8.91
N GLY A 77 -27.03 6.31 -9.47
CA GLY A 77 -28.44 6.28 -9.89
C GLY A 77 -29.40 5.67 -8.86
N GLU A 78 -28.89 4.95 -7.86
CA GLU A 78 -29.74 4.20 -6.92
C GLU A 78 -30.09 5.01 -5.66
N ARG A 79 -31.40 5.09 -5.37
CA ARG A 79 -31.98 5.75 -4.17
C ARG A 79 -31.45 5.22 -2.83
N ASP A 80 -30.80 4.05 -2.84
CA ASP A 80 -30.28 3.34 -1.67
C ASP A 80 -28.78 3.54 -1.40
N PHE A 81 -28.07 4.32 -2.22
CA PHE A 81 -26.61 4.50 -2.10
C PHE A 81 -26.17 5.03 -0.74
N GLY A 82 -26.89 5.97 -0.14
CA GLY A 82 -26.54 6.51 1.19
C GLY A 82 -26.61 5.44 2.28
N ARG A 83 -27.63 4.57 2.22
CA ARG A 83 -27.82 3.49 3.20
C ARG A 83 -26.77 2.39 3.01
N LEU A 84 -26.47 2.03 1.76
CA LEU A 84 -25.41 1.07 1.45
C LEU A 84 -24.04 1.62 1.86
N GLY A 85 -23.75 2.87 1.52
CA GLY A 85 -22.49 3.54 1.85
C GLY A 85 -22.22 3.59 3.35
N VAL A 86 -23.22 3.96 4.17
CA VAL A 86 -23.07 3.97 5.64
C VAL A 86 -22.84 2.57 6.20
N LYS A 87 -23.56 1.55 5.71
CA LYS A 87 -23.34 0.15 6.14
C LYS A 87 -21.94 -0.34 5.77
N THR A 88 -21.49 -0.07 4.56
CA THR A 88 -20.16 -0.43 4.06
C THR A 88 -19.07 0.30 4.82
N LEU A 89 -19.24 1.60 5.09
CA LEU A 89 -18.30 2.38 5.91
C LEU A 89 -18.23 1.86 7.34
N GLY A 90 -19.38 1.52 7.95
CA GLY A 90 -19.43 0.89 9.26
C GLY A 90 -18.71 -0.46 9.29
N PHE A 91 -18.89 -1.28 8.27
CA PHE A 91 -18.19 -2.56 8.12
C PHE A 91 -16.67 -2.37 7.96
N TYR A 92 -16.21 -1.45 7.10
CA TYR A 92 -14.79 -1.16 6.93
C TYR A 92 -14.16 -0.56 8.18
N ALA A 93 -14.86 0.34 8.88
CA ALA A 93 -14.39 0.90 10.14
C ALA A 93 -14.27 -0.18 11.22
N ALA A 94 -15.27 -1.04 11.36
CA ALA A 94 -15.23 -2.13 12.33
C ALA A 94 -14.14 -3.16 12.00
N SER A 95 -14.15 -3.72 10.79
CA SER A 95 -13.13 -4.69 10.37
C SER A 95 -11.72 -4.11 10.41
N GLY A 96 -11.53 -2.86 10.00
CA GLY A 96 -10.28 -2.13 10.12
C GLY A 96 -9.84 -1.93 11.57
N LEU A 97 -10.77 -1.59 12.48
CA LEU A 97 -10.46 -1.50 13.91
C LEU A 97 -9.97 -2.85 14.45
N PHE A 98 -10.66 -3.95 14.14
CA PHE A 98 -10.20 -5.28 14.56
C PHE A 98 -8.87 -5.68 13.90
N ALA A 99 -8.58 -5.24 12.67
CA ALA A 99 -7.29 -5.44 12.03
C ALA A 99 -6.18 -4.69 12.78
N VAL A 100 -6.42 -3.42 13.16
CA VAL A 100 -5.48 -2.61 13.95
C VAL A 100 -5.27 -3.24 15.32
N VAL A 101 -6.33 -3.65 16.02
CA VAL A 101 -6.23 -4.33 17.32
C VAL A 101 -5.43 -5.63 17.20
N THR A 102 -5.69 -6.44 16.17
CA THR A 102 -4.92 -7.67 15.91
C THR A 102 -3.44 -7.36 15.69
N GLY A 103 -3.14 -6.37 14.86
CA GLY A 103 -1.76 -5.93 14.59
C GLY A 103 -1.07 -5.43 15.86
N LEU A 104 -1.74 -4.60 16.66
CA LEU A 104 -1.23 -4.11 17.94
C LEU A 104 -1.00 -5.26 18.92
N LEU A 105 -1.92 -6.22 19.02
CA LEU A 105 -1.74 -7.40 19.87
C LEU A 105 -0.51 -8.21 19.44
N CYS A 106 -0.35 -8.49 18.14
CA CYS A 106 0.82 -9.20 17.64
C CYS A 106 2.12 -8.42 17.91
N VAL A 107 2.16 -7.11 17.63
CA VAL A 107 3.38 -6.31 17.82
C VAL A 107 3.73 -6.17 19.30
N ASN A 108 2.76 -5.98 20.20
CA ASN A 108 3.02 -5.88 21.64
C ASN A 108 3.36 -7.24 22.28
N LEU A 109 2.91 -8.36 21.71
CA LEU A 109 3.22 -9.69 22.21
C LEU A 109 4.61 -10.17 21.78
N PHE A 110 4.99 -9.92 20.52
CA PHE A 110 6.24 -10.42 19.95
C PHE A 110 7.38 -9.41 19.98
N GLN A 111 7.07 -8.12 20.21
CA GLN A 111 8.03 -7.01 20.32
C GLN A 111 9.16 -7.10 19.27
N PRO A 112 8.85 -7.26 17.96
CA PRO A 112 9.88 -7.57 16.95
C PRO A 112 10.89 -6.44 16.73
N GLY A 113 10.60 -5.23 17.22
CA GLY A 113 11.45 -4.04 17.12
C GLY A 113 12.24 -3.72 18.38
N GLU A 114 12.15 -4.52 19.44
CA GLU A 114 13.05 -4.36 20.59
C GLU A 114 14.45 -4.84 20.21
N VAL A 115 15.36 -3.87 20.12
CA VAL A 115 16.74 -4.05 19.68
C VAL A 115 17.68 -3.40 20.68
N SER A 116 18.97 -3.76 20.64
CA SER A 116 19.98 -3.08 21.44
C SER A 116 20.01 -1.57 21.11
N PRO A 117 20.33 -0.69 22.08
CA PRO A 117 20.41 0.75 21.85
C PRO A 117 21.33 1.14 20.67
N GLU A 118 22.43 0.40 20.50
CA GLU A 118 23.37 0.58 19.38
C GLU A 118 22.74 0.27 18.02
N LEU A 119 21.90 -0.78 17.94
CA LEU A 119 21.21 -1.14 16.70
C LEU A 119 20.07 -0.17 16.41
N GLN A 120 19.40 0.36 17.44
CA GLN A 120 18.39 1.40 17.30
C GLN A 120 18.98 2.67 16.68
N GLU A 121 20.14 3.13 17.14
CA GLU A 121 20.83 4.30 16.58
C GLU A 121 21.26 4.08 15.12
N LYS A 122 21.75 2.88 14.78
CA LYS A 122 22.04 2.49 13.39
C LYS A 122 20.78 2.46 12.51
N MET A 123 19.64 2.03 13.04
CA MET A 123 18.38 2.06 12.30
C MET A 123 17.91 3.50 12.04
N PHE A 124 18.00 4.40 13.04
CA PHE A 124 17.61 5.80 12.91
C PHE A 124 18.52 6.57 11.95
N SER A 125 19.84 6.37 12.02
CA SER A 125 20.82 7.02 11.12
C SER A 125 20.70 6.59 9.66
N GLN A 126 20.05 5.46 9.37
CA GLN A 126 19.75 5.00 8.01
C GLN A 126 18.39 5.50 7.48
N VAL A 127 17.58 6.14 8.33
CA VAL A 127 16.32 6.78 7.89
C VAL A 127 16.69 7.98 7.03
N SER A 128 16.29 7.95 5.76
CA SER A 128 16.45 9.11 4.86
C SER A 128 15.73 10.33 5.44
N GLU A 129 16.31 11.53 5.31
CA GLU A 129 15.73 12.82 5.74
C GLU A 129 14.25 12.99 5.32
N ALA A 130 13.85 12.42 4.18
CA ALA A 130 12.47 12.40 3.70
C ALA A 130 11.45 11.65 4.59
N ASN A 131 11.92 10.82 5.53
CA ASN A 131 11.09 10.02 6.45
C ASN A 131 11.14 10.52 7.90
N GLU A 132 12.15 11.29 8.31
CA GLU A 132 12.24 11.85 9.66
C GLU A 132 11.02 12.74 10.00
N GLY A 133 10.63 13.63 9.08
CA GLY A 133 9.46 14.49 9.27
C GLY A 133 8.13 13.71 9.42
N LYS A 134 8.03 12.52 8.84
CA LYS A 134 6.84 11.66 8.96
C LYS A 134 6.79 10.91 10.29
N ILE A 135 7.96 10.49 10.79
CA ILE A 135 8.07 9.80 12.09
C ILE A 135 7.78 10.79 13.22
N SER A 136 8.40 11.98 13.19
CA SER A 136 8.15 13.05 14.16
C SER A 136 6.68 13.50 14.17
N GLY A 137 6.07 13.61 12.97
CA GLY A 137 4.64 13.91 12.85
C GLY A 137 3.75 12.78 13.39
N ALA A 138 4.08 11.51 13.15
CA ALA A 138 3.31 10.38 13.68
C ALA A 138 3.35 10.32 15.22
N ILE A 139 4.52 10.60 15.82
CA ILE A 139 4.70 10.62 17.29
C ILE A 139 3.90 11.77 17.91
N GLN A 140 3.94 12.97 17.31
CA GLN A 140 3.14 14.11 17.78
C GLN A 140 1.63 13.87 17.65
N ASN A 141 1.19 13.25 16.54
CA ASN A 141 -0.23 12.91 16.36
C ASN A 141 -0.71 11.82 17.33
N ALA A 142 0.18 10.97 17.85
CA ALA A 142 -0.16 9.91 18.79
C ALA A 142 -0.52 10.44 20.20
N SER A 143 0.02 11.59 20.61
CA SER A 143 -0.25 12.19 21.92
C SER A 143 -1.60 12.93 22.03
N ASP A 144 -2.26 13.20 20.90
CA ASP A 144 -3.37 14.14 20.82
C ASP A 144 -4.76 13.52 20.63
N GLY A 145 -4.90 12.20 20.85
CA GLY A 145 -6.17 11.46 20.98
C GLY A 145 -7.36 12.04 20.19
N PHE A 146 -8.28 12.72 20.89
CA PHE A 146 -9.48 13.32 20.31
C PHE A 146 -9.19 14.45 19.30
N LYS A 147 -8.17 15.29 19.54
CA LYS A 147 -7.73 16.30 18.56
C LYS A 147 -7.22 15.63 17.29
N GLY A 148 -6.47 14.53 17.40
CA GLY A 148 -6.02 13.75 16.26
C GLY A 148 -7.20 13.25 15.40
N VAL A 149 -8.29 12.81 16.02
CA VAL A 149 -9.52 12.44 15.30
C VAL A 149 -10.15 13.65 14.60
N LEU A 150 -10.28 14.79 15.28
CA LEU A 150 -10.82 16.01 14.68
C LEU A 150 -9.96 16.52 13.52
N GLU A 151 -8.64 16.42 13.64
CA GLU A 151 -7.70 16.77 12.56
C GLU A 151 -7.89 15.89 11.31
N ILE A 152 -8.22 14.60 11.47
CA ILE A 152 -8.53 13.74 10.32
C ILE A 152 -9.76 14.28 9.57
N PHE A 153 -10.79 14.72 10.28
CA PHE A 153 -11.97 15.35 9.66
C PHE A 153 -11.63 16.69 9.01
N LEU A 154 -10.75 17.50 9.60
CA LEU A 154 -10.28 18.74 8.97
C LEU A 154 -9.46 18.47 7.70
N ARG A 155 -8.58 17.46 7.72
CA ARG A 155 -7.77 17.03 6.55
C ARG A 155 -8.61 16.43 5.43
N MET A 156 -9.87 16.09 5.69
CA MET A 156 -10.83 15.60 4.70
C MET A 156 -11.23 16.69 3.70
N ILE A 157 -11.28 17.96 4.13
CA ILE A 157 -11.65 19.09 3.27
C ILE A 157 -10.41 19.98 3.06
N PRO A 158 -9.59 19.75 2.02
CA PRO A 158 -8.40 20.55 1.79
C PRO A 158 -8.76 21.98 1.36
N VAL A 159 -8.03 22.97 1.88
CA VAL A 159 -8.18 24.38 1.45
C VAL A 159 -7.75 24.61 -0.01
N ASN A 160 -6.90 23.73 -0.55
CA ASN A 160 -6.45 23.77 -1.93
C ASN A 160 -6.22 22.34 -2.46
N LEU A 161 -6.99 21.95 -3.47
CA LEU A 161 -6.94 20.61 -4.07
C LEU A 161 -5.62 20.33 -4.79
N VAL A 162 -5.07 21.32 -5.50
CA VAL A 162 -3.82 21.17 -6.26
C VAL A 162 -2.64 20.98 -5.32
N LYS A 163 -2.61 21.74 -4.21
CA LYS A 163 -1.62 21.55 -3.16
C LYS A 163 -1.74 20.17 -2.51
N ALA A 164 -2.96 19.74 -2.18
CA ALA A 164 -3.21 18.40 -1.65
C ALA A 164 -2.73 17.30 -2.61
N ALA A 165 -2.91 17.48 -3.92
CA ALA A 165 -2.38 16.59 -4.95
C ALA A 165 -0.84 16.57 -4.97
N ALA A 166 -0.20 17.74 -4.94
CA ALA A 166 1.25 17.86 -4.98
C ALA A 166 1.93 17.26 -3.73
N GLU A 167 1.31 17.40 -2.57
CA GLU A 167 1.84 16.91 -1.28
C GLU A 167 1.44 15.45 -0.99
N GLY A 168 0.65 14.82 -1.86
CA GLY A 168 0.17 13.44 -1.67
C GLY A 168 -0.82 13.29 -0.53
N GLN A 169 -1.61 14.33 -0.22
CA GLN A 169 -2.67 14.29 0.78
C GLN A 169 -3.88 13.49 0.24
N LEU A 170 -3.75 12.16 0.25
CA LEU A 170 -4.74 11.24 -0.34
C LEU A 170 -6.14 11.39 0.26
N LEU A 171 -6.27 11.60 1.56
CA LEU A 171 -7.58 11.72 2.22
C LEU A 171 -8.44 12.85 1.62
N GLY A 172 -7.83 14.01 1.39
CA GLY A 172 -8.52 15.15 0.77
C GLY A 172 -8.89 14.89 -0.70
N LEU A 173 -8.00 14.23 -1.45
CA LEU A 173 -8.28 13.83 -2.83
C LEU A 173 -9.42 12.83 -2.94
N ILE A 174 -9.46 11.84 -2.04
CA ILE A 174 -10.54 10.85 -1.96
C ILE A 174 -11.86 11.56 -1.68
N PHE A 175 -11.92 12.43 -0.65
CA PHE A 175 -13.14 13.16 -0.31
C PHE A 175 -13.64 14.04 -1.47
N PHE A 176 -12.74 14.81 -2.09
CA PHE A 176 -13.07 15.59 -3.28
C PHE A 176 -13.60 14.70 -4.41
N SER A 177 -12.94 13.58 -4.69
CA SER A 177 -13.32 12.66 -5.77
C SER A 177 -14.70 12.04 -5.54
N LEU A 178 -15.01 11.69 -4.30
CA LEU A 178 -16.34 11.20 -3.90
C LEU A 178 -17.42 12.27 -4.13
N LEU A 179 -17.17 13.49 -3.64
CA LEU A 179 -18.10 14.61 -3.77
C LEU A 179 -18.31 14.99 -5.25
N PHE A 180 -17.23 15.08 -6.01
CA PHE A 180 -17.26 15.36 -7.44
C PHE A 180 -18.05 14.30 -8.20
N GLY A 181 -17.74 13.01 -7.99
CA GLY A 181 -18.46 11.91 -8.61
C GLY A 181 -19.96 11.92 -8.28
N PHE A 182 -20.31 12.23 -7.03
CA PHE A 182 -21.70 12.37 -6.60
C PHE A 182 -22.44 13.51 -7.31
N PHE A 183 -21.79 14.66 -7.51
CA PHE A 183 -22.42 15.76 -8.26
C PHE A 183 -22.47 15.48 -9.76
N VAL A 184 -21.50 14.76 -10.32
CA VAL A 184 -21.57 14.27 -11.71
C VAL A 184 -22.78 13.37 -11.92
N SER A 185 -23.12 12.49 -10.97
CA SER A 185 -24.30 11.61 -11.10
C SER A 185 -25.63 12.39 -11.13
N LYS A 186 -25.64 13.60 -10.56
CA LYS A 186 -26.79 14.52 -10.56
C LYS A 186 -26.88 15.43 -11.78
N LEU A 187 -25.88 15.44 -12.66
CA LEU A 187 -25.93 16.25 -13.88
C LEU A 187 -27.03 15.75 -14.83
N PRO A 188 -27.56 16.62 -15.72
CA PRO A 188 -28.49 16.19 -16.75
C PRO A 188 -27.80 15.17 -17.67
N GLN A 189 -28.61 14.29 -18.28
CA GLN A 189 -28.14 13.07 -18.92
C GLN A 189 -26.96 13.29 -19.88
N LYS A 190 -27.05 14.29 -20.77
CA LYS A 190 -26.01 14.57 -21.77
C LYS A 190 -24.67 15.02 -21.13
N GLN A 191 -24.71 15.85 -20.09
CA GLN A 191 -23.49 16.26 -19.38
C GLN A 191 -22.92 15.11 -18.54
N ARG A 192 -23.79 14.33 -17.89
CA ARG A 192 -23.39 13.16 -17.11
C ARG A 192 -22.68 12.14 -17.99
N GLU A 193 -23.26 11.74 -19.13
CA GLU A 193 -22.64 10.80 -20.07
C GLU A 193 -21.28 11.28 -20.58
N THR A 194 -21.15 12.58 -20.87
CA THR A 194 -19.87 13.18 -21.26
C THR A 194 -18.82 13.03 -20.15
N GLN A 195 -19.19 13.32 -18.91
CA GLN A 195 -18.28 13.19 -17.76
C GLN A 195 -17.90 11.72 -17.52
N VAL A 196 -18.87 10.80 -17.52
CA VAL A 196 -18.63 9.35 -17.35
C VAL A 196 -17.57 8.88 -18.35
N ARG A 197 -17.79 9.13 -19.64
CA ARG A 197 -16.88 8.70 -20.71
C ARG A 197 -15.48 9.29 -20.56
N PHE A 198 -15.40 10.57 -20.18
CA PHE A 198 -14.10 11.22 -19.94
C PHE A 198 -13.34 10.53 -18.82
N TRP A 199 -13.97 10.35 -17.65
CA TRP A 199 -13.31 9.76 -16.48
C TRP A 199 -12.96 8.30 -16.69
N GLU A 200 -13.80 7.51 -17.35
CA GLU A 200 -13.51 6.11 -17.67
C GLU A 200 -12.35 5.98 -18.66
N SER A 201 -12.33 6.81 -19.70
CA SER A 201 -11.23 6.83 -20.68
C SER A 201 -9.93 7.26 -20.01
N PHE A 202 -9.98 8.27 -19.13
CA PHE A 202 -8.82 8.74 -18.40
C PHE A 202 -8.30 7.69 -17.41
N ASN A 203 -9.18 7.07 -16.62
CA ASN A 203 -8.84 5.96 -15.73
C ASN A 203 -8.18 4.80 -16.49
N SER A 204 -8.73 4.44 -17.65
CA SER A 204 -8.18 3.38 -18.52
C SER A 204 -6.77 3.71 -19.01
N ALA A 205 -6.50 4.97 -19.39
CA ALA A 205 -5.17 5.42 -19.77
C ALA A 205 -4.18 5.34 -18.60
N ILE A 206 -4.57 5.80 -17.40
CA ILE A 206 -3.74 5.73 -16.19
C ILE A 206 -3.48 4.27 -15.77
N LEU A 207 -4.47 3.38 -15.89
CA LEU A 207 -4.28 1.94 -15.67
C LEU A 207 -3.29 1.34 -16.69
N GLY A 208 -3.30 1.80 -17.94
CA GLY A 208 -2.31 1.42 -18.95
C GLY A 208 -0.88 1.80 -18.53
N ILE A 209 -0.68 3.04 -18.09
CA ILE A 209 0.61 3.53 -17.56
C ILE A 209 1.02 2.72 -16.32
N THR A 210 0.07 2.45 -15.42
CA THR A 210 0.32 1.66 -14.21
C THR A 210 0.78 0.24 -14.55
N LYS A 211 0.12 -0.43 -15.49
CA LYS A 211 0.53 -1.76 -15.98
C LYS A 211 1.91 -1.75 -16.61
N PHE A 212 2.24 -0.72 -17.38
CA PHE A 212 3.58 -0.54 -17.96
C PHE A 212 4.65 -0.44 -16.86
N ILE A 213 4.43 0.42 -15.86
CA ILE A 213 5.35 0.59 -14.72
C ILE A 213 5.50 -0.72 -13.93
N ILE A 214 4.39 -1.40 -13.63
CA ILE A 214 4.39 -2.70 -12.94
C ILE A 214 5.17 -3.77 -13.73
N GLY A 215 5.24 -3.68 -15.06
CA GLY A 215 6.10 -4.53 -15.88
C GLY A 215 7.59 -4.48 -15.50
N PHE A 216 8.05 -3.33 -14.97
CA PHE A 216 9.41 -3.14 -14.47
C PHE A 216 9.58 -3.49 -12.99
N ALA A 217 8.53 -3.96 -12.30
CA ALA A 217 8.56 -4.29 -10.89
C ALA A 217 9.71 -5.24 -10.47
N PRO A 218 10.10 -6.28 -11.23
CA PRO A 218 11.24 -7.12 -10.86
C PRO A 218 12.54 -6.30 -10.72
N ILE A 219 12.83 -5.41 -11.68
CA ILE A 219 14.03 -4.58 -11.67
C ILE A 219 13.93 -3.51 -10.57
N GLY A 220 12.76 -2.90 -10.42
CA GLY A 220 12.47 -1.90 -9.40
C GLY A 220 12.60 -2.44 -7.97
N VAL A 221 12.00 -3.60 -7.69
CA VAL A 221 12.09 -4.29 -6.38
C VAL A 221 13.54 -4.68 -6.09
N PHE A 222 14.28 -5.18 -7.08
CA PHE A 222 15.71 -5.46 -6.89
C PHE A 222 16.48 -4.18 -6.51
N GLY A 223 16.31 -3.10 -7.26
CA GLY A 223 16.94 -1.81 -6.97
C GLY A 223 16.49 -1.16 -5.67
N LEU A 224 15.28 -1.47 -5.19
CA LEU A 224 14.77 -0.94 -3.93
C LEU A 224 15.29 -1.69 -2.71
N VAL A 225 15.29 -3.01 -2.78
CA VAL A 225 15.60 -3.86 -1.62
C VAL A 225 17.12 -3.99 -1.46
N THR A 226 17.86 -4.16 -2.56
CA THR A 226 19.32 -4.40 -2.51
C THR A 226 20.09 -3.32 -1.72
N PRO A 227 19.94 -2.00 -1.98
CA PRO A 227 20.71 -0.99 -1.27
C PRO A 227 20.48 -1.04 0.24
N THR A 228 19.22 -1.22 0.65
CA THR A 228 18.87 -1.38 2.07
C THR A 228 19.61 -2.57 2.65
N LEU A 229 19.56 -3.73 1.98
CA LEU A 229 20.25 -4.94 2.45
C LEU A 229 21.78 -4.85 2.43
N MET A 230 22.36 -4.06 1.53
CA MET A 230 23.81 -3.80 1.48
C MET A 230 24.30 -2.99 2.69
N THR A 231 23.49 -2.03 3.16
CA THR A 231 23.84 -1.13 4.28
C THR A 231 23.32 -1.63 5.63
N THR A 232 22.34 -2.52 5.60
CA THR A 232 21.74 -3.17 6.76
C THR A 232 22.68 -4.26 7.26
N GLY A 233 23.19 -4.15 8.49
CA GLY A 233 24.02 -5.21 9.09
C GLY A 233 23.21 -6.50 9.32
N THR A 234 23.91 -7.63 9.46
CA THR A 234 23.33 -8.97 9.69
C THR A 234 22.31 -9.01 10.84
N GLU A 235 22.54 -8.23 11.90
CA GLU A 235 21.64 -8.11 13.04
C GLU A 235 20.25 -7.55 12.67
N LEU A 236 20.20 -6.56 11.78
CA LEU A 236 18.95 -5.92 11.36
C LEU A 236 18.14 -6.82 10.40
N PHE A 237 18.76 -7.79 9.73
CA PHE A 237 18.02 -8.84 9.01
C PHE A 237 17.18 -9.71 9.94
N VAL A 238 17.72 -10.08 11.11
CA VAL A 238 16.98 -10.87 12.11
C VAL A 238 15.76 -10.09 12.61
N VAL A 239 15.95 -8.79 12.85
CA VAL A 239 14.88 -7.86 13.26
C VAL A 239 13.81 -7.73 12.18
N MET A 240 14.20 -7.49 10.93
CA MET A 240 13.28 -7.41 9.78
C MET A 240 12.54 -8.75 9.55
N GLY A 241 13.22 -9.88 9.73
CA GLY A 241 12.62 -11.21 9.62
C GLY A 241 11.58 -11.46 10.71
N LYS A 242 11.90 -11.13 11.97
CA LYS A 242 10.93 -11.18 13.08
C LYS A 242 9.74 -10.27 12.83
N PHE A 243 9.98 -9.04 12.37
CA PHE A 243 8.91 -8.11 12.01
C PHE A 243 8.01 -8.66 10.89
N ALA A 244 8.60 -9.17 9.81
CA ALA A 244 7.85 -9.77 8.71
C ALA A 244 7.02 -10.98 9.16
N ALA A 245 7.58 -11.86 9.99
CA ALA A 245 6.85 -12.99 10.57
C ALA A 245 5.67 -12.53 11.44
N THR A 246 5.86 -11.51 12.29
CA THR A 246 4.80 -10.92 13.10
C THR A 246 3.69 -10.32 12.25
N VAL A 247 4.02 -9.62 11.15
CA VAL A 247 3.04 -9.08 10.21
C VAL A 247 2.27 -10.19 9.51
N LEU A 248 2.96 -11.22 9.00
CA LEU A 248 2.33 -12.37 8.35
C LEU A 248 1.39 -13.12 9.29
N LEU A 249 1.78 -13.28 10.56
CA LEU A 249 0.93 -13.85 11.58
C LEU A 249 -0.30 -12.98 11.85
N GLY A 250 -0.14 -11.66 11.98
CA GLY A 250 -1.26 -10.73 12.15
C GLY A 250 -2.23 -10.76 10.99
N LEU A 251 -1.73 -10.81 9.75
CA LEU A 251 -2.53 -10.98 8.53
C LEU A 251 -3.24 -12.33 8.52
N ALA A 252 -2.58 -13.42 8.92
CA ALA A 252 -3.19 -14.74 9.01
C ALA A 252 -4.30 -14.80 10.07
N VAL A 253 -4.06 -14.23 11.27
CA VAL A 253 -5.08 -14.13 12.32
C VAL A 253 -6.27 -13.31 11.83
N HIS A 254 -6.02 -12.16 11.19
CA HIS A 254 -7.11 -11.36 10.66
C HIS A 254 -7.89 -12.09 9.56
N ALA A 255 -7.19 -12.72 8.62
CA ALA A 255 -7.79 -13.44 7.50
C ALA A 255 -8.56 -14.69 7.93
N PHE A 256 -8.04 -15.49 8.87
CA PHE A 256 -8.63 -16.80 9.22
C PHE A 256 -9.45 -16.80 10.50
N ILE A 257 -9.41 -15.73 11.31
CA ILE A 257 -10.18 -15.62 12.55
C ILE A 257 -11.14 -14.44 12.48
N VAL A 258 -10.61 -13.22 12.29
CA VAL A 258 -11.44 -12.01 12.37
C VAL A 258 -12.47 -11.96 11.23
N LEU A 259 -12.04 -12.05 9.96
CA LEU A 259 -12.96 -11.97 8.82
C LEU A 259 -14.01 -13.10 8.82
N PRO A 260 -13.67 -14.38 9.12
CA PRO A 260 -14.64 -15.46 9.26
C PRO A 260 -15.65 -15.23 10.39
N LEU A 261 -15.24 -14.63 11.51
CA LEU A 261 -16.17 -14.26 12.58
C LEU A 261 -17.15 -13.18 12.11
N PHE A 262 -16.70 -12.18 11.35
CA PHE A 262 -17.59 -11.20 10.73
C PHE A 262 -18.58 -11.85 9.77
N LEU A 263 -18.11 -12.76 8.90
CA LEU A 263 -18.98 -13.49 7.97
C LEU A 263 -20.03 -14.33 8.71
N LYS A 264 -19.62 -15.07 9.74
CA LYS A 264 -20.52 -15.94 10.49
C LYS A 264 -21.51 -15.19 11.38
N LEU A 265 -21.06 -14.14 12.07
CA LEU A 265 -21.87 -13.43 13.07
C LEU A 265 -22.71 -12.30 12.47
N VAL A 266 -22.16 -11.56 11.50
CA VAL A 266 -22.82 -10.39 10.92
C VAL A 266 -23.53 -10.76 9.62
N ALA A 267 -22.81 -11.39 8.69
CA ALA A 267 -23.38 -11.78 7.39
C ALA A 267 -24.24 -13.06 7.47
N LYS A 268 -24.04 -13.88 8.52
CA LYS A 268 -24.66 -15.20 8.69
C LYS A 268 -24.37 -16.16 7.53
N GLU A 269 -23.21 -15.96 6.89
CA GLU A 269 -22.74 -16.76 5.77
C GLU A 269 -21.66 -17.75 6.22
N ASN A 270 -21.52 -18.86 5.49
CA ASN A 270 -20.46 -19.82 5.75
C ASN A 270 -19.10 -19.27 5.25
N PRO A 271 -18.10 -19.06 6.14
CA PRO A 271 -16.82 -18.50 5.74
C PRO A 271 -16.06 -19.36 4.72
N TRP A 272 -16.21 -20.69 4.78
CA TRP A 272 -15.50 -21.59 3.88
C TRP A 272 -16.00 -21.51 2.45
N ASP A 273 -17.31 -21.36 2.28
CA ASP A 273 -17.92 -21.18 0.97
C ASP A 273 -17.50 -19.84 0.37
N HIS A 274 -17.46 -18.79 1.21
CA HIS A 274 -16.93 -17.48 0.82
C HIS A 274 -15.45 -17.54 0.40
N PHE A 275 -14.57 -18.20 1.16
CA PHE A 275 -13.15 -18.33 0.77
C PHE A 275 -12.96 -19.07 -0.55
N ARG A 276 -13.75 -20.13 -0.79
CA ARG A 276 -13.69 -20.86 -2.07
C ARG A 276 -14.12 -19.99 -3.23
N ALA A 277 -15.19 -19.22 -3.06
CA ALA A 277 -15.66 -18.27 -4.06
C ALA A 277 -14.62 -17.17 -4.34
N MET A 278 -13.98 -16.65 -3.29
CA MET A 278 -12.99 -15.57 -3.41
C MET A 278 -11.58 -16.02 -3.81
N ALA A 279 -11.30 -17.33 -3.87
CA ALA A 279 -9.96 -17.85 -4.14
C ALA A 279 -9.34 -17.31 -5.44
N PRO A 280 -10.06 -17.21 -6.59
CA PRO A 280 -9.50 -16.66 -7.82
C PRO A 280 -9.09 -15.18 -7.67
N ALA A 281 -9.92 -14.37 -7.02
CA ALA A 281 -9.64 -12.96 -6.77
C ALA A 281 -8.46 -12.77 -5.80
N LEU A 282 -8.42 -13.54 -4.69
CA LEU A 282 -7.34 -13.48 -3.70
C LEU A 282 -6.00 -13.92 -4.28
N LEU A 283 -5.97 -15.00 -5.07
CA LEU A 283 -4.75 -15.46 -5.75
C LEU A 283 -4.26 -14.43 -6.77
N THR A 284 -5.19 -13.80 -7.49
CA THR A 284 -4.85 -12.72 -8.42
C THR A 284 -4.32 -11.50 -7.68
N ALA A 285 -4.88 -11.15 -6.52
CA ALA A 285 -4.46 -9.99 -5.72
C ALA A 285 -3.07 -10.20 -5.15
N PHE A 286 -2.81 -11.40 -4.62
CA PHE A 286 -1.50 -11.79 -4.16
C PHE A 286 -0.45 -11.77 -5.29
N SER A 287 -0.80 -12.31 -6.46
CA SER A 287 0.09 -12.35 -7.63
C SER A 287 0.37 -10.96 -8.22
N THR A 288 -0.62 -10.08 -8.25
CA THR A 288 -0.48 -8.76 -8.88
C THR A 288 -0.03 -7.68 -7.90
N ALA A 289 -0.07 -7.96 -6.59
CA ALA A 289 0.12 -6.99 -5.52
C ALA A 289 -0.71 -5.71 -5.72
N SER A 290 -1.88 -5.82 -6.36
CA SER A 290 -2.71 -4.69 -6.78
C SER A 290 -4.19 -4.99 -6.57
N SER A 291 -4.82 -4.25 -5.67
CA SER A 291 -6.27 -4.35 -5.43
C SER A 291 -7.11 -3.87 -6.60
N SER A 292 -6.60 -2.97 -7.46
CA SER A 292 -7.33 -2.50 -8.64
C SER A 292 -7.29 -3.49 -9.80
N ALA A 293 -6.20 -4.27 -9.91
CA ALA A 293 -6.08 -5.33 -10.91
C ALA A 293 -7.04 -6.50 -10.68
N THR A 294 -7.57 -6.64 -9.47
CA THR A 294 -8.47 -7.73 -9.09
C THR A 294 -9.94 -7.35 -9.12
N LEU A 295 -10.26 -6.07 -9.32
CA LEU A 295 -11.64 -5.59 -9.25
C LEU A 295 -12.60 -6.36 -10.19
N PRO A 296 -12.26 -6.67 -11.46
CA PRO A 296 -13.17 -7.43 -12.32
C PRO A 296 -13.50 -8.83 -11.75
N LEU A 297 -12.47 -9.58 -11.36
CA LEU A 297 -12.61 -10.93 -10.76
C LEU A 297 -13.25 -10.91 -9.37
N THR A 298 -13.27 -9.76 -8.69
CA THR A 298 -13.92 -9.59 -7.38
C THR A 298 -15.41 -9.29 -7.55
N MET A 299 -15.81 -8.78 -8.71
CA MET A 299 -17.19 -8.45 -9.04
C MET A 299 -17.93 -9.61 -9.74
N ASP A 300 -17.18 -10.49 -10.42
CA ASP A 300 -17.67 -11.73 -11.02
C ASP A 300 -17.98 -12.81 -9.96
#